data_AF-A0A961X100-F1
#
_entry.id   AF-A0A961X100-F1
#
_cell.length_a   1.000
_cell.length_b   1.000
_cell.length_c   1.000
_cell.angle_alpha   90.00
_cell.angle_beta   90.00
_cell.angle_gamma   90.00
#
_symmetry.space_group_name_H-M   'P 1'
#
loop_
_entity.id
_entity.type
_entity.pdbx_description
1 polymer ?
#
loop_
_entity_poly.entity_id
_entity_poly.type
_entity_poly.pdbx_seq_one_letter_code
_entity_poly.pdbx_strand_id
1 'polypeptide(L)' 'TPGKVLVDYAEWEFCHFIEGEAILTNEEGKSWTLKAGDGFIIPSGFKGTWETVKKVRKHYVILLPRP' A
#
# COMPACT_ATOMS: atom_id res chain seq x y z
N THR A 1 12.29 -5.64 -2.40
CA THR A 1 13.36 -5.84 -1.40
C THR A 1 12.89 -5.25 -0.09
N PRO A 2 13.26 -5.78 1.08
CA PRO A 2 12.90 -5.15 2.34
C PRO A 2 13.37 -3.69 2.40
N GLY A 3 12.59 -2.84 3.05
CA GLY A 3 12.90 -1.43 3.15
C GLY A 3 11.65 -0.56 3.29
N LYS A 4 11.88 0.70 3.68
CA LYS A 4 10.85 1.69 3.93
C LYS A 4 11.02 2.87 2.97
N VAL A 5 9.93 3.26 2.33
CA VAL A 5 9.91 4.38 1.39
C VAL A 5 8.75 5.33 1.72
N LEU A 6 8.95 6.62 1.42
CA LEU A 6 7.86 7.58 1.40
C LEU A 6 6.98 7.31 0.18
N VAL A 7 5.68 7.49 0.35
CA VAL A 7 4.68 7.29 -0.71
C VAL A 7 3.71 8.47 -0.73
N ASP A 8 3.31 8.85 -1.94
CA ASP A 8 2.29 9.86 -2.24
C ASP A 8 1.43 9.31 -3.38
N TYR A 9 0.22 8.86 -3.05
CA TYR A 9 -0.69 8.21 -3.99
C TYR A 9 -1.61 9.27 -4.61
N ALA A 10 -1.43 9.55 -5.90
CA ALA A 10 -2.34 10.41 -6.65
C ALA A 10 -3.59 9.63 -7.12
N GLU A 11 -3.44 8.32 -7.26
CA GLU A 11 -4.44 7.36 -7.70
C GLU A 11 -5.17 6.66 -6.55
N TRP A 12 -6.29 6.02 -6.88
CA TRP A 12 -6.81 4.92 -6.09
C TRP A 12 -6.10 3.64 -6.49
N GLU A 13 -5.60 2.87 -5.52
CA GLU A 13 -5.00 1.56 -5.78
C GLU A 13 -5.71 0.49 -4.95
N PHE A 14 -6.39 -0.45 -5.61
CA PHE A 14 -6.78 -1.71 -4.99
C PHE A 14 -5.59 -2.67 -5.02
N CYS A 15 -5.38 -3.38 -3.91
CA CYS A 15 -4.38 -4.42 -3.78
C CYS A 15 -5.00 -5.70 -3.20
N HIS A 16 -4.57 -6.86 -3.71
CA HIS A 16 -4.77 -8.15 -3.04
C HIS A 16 -3.43 -8.90 -2.98
N PHE A 17 -2.94 -9.12 -1.76
CA PHE A 17 -1.65 -9.77 -1.55
C PHE A 17 -1.74 -11.28 -1.75
N ILE A 18 -0.89 -11.82 -2.62
CA ILE A 18 -0.70 -13.25 -2.83
C ILE A 18 0.36 -13.79 -1.86
N GLU A 19 1.43 -13.03 -1.67
CA GLU A 19 2.52 -13.36 -0.74
C GLU A 19 3.17 -12.09 -0.18
N GLY A 20 3.90 -12.23 0.92
CA GLY A 20 4.67 -11.16 1.54
C GLY A 20 3.96 -10.45 2.67
N GLU A 21 4.58 -9.38 3.13
CA GLU A 21 4.11 -8.59 4.26
C GLU A 21 4.65 -7.15 4.12
N ALA A 22 3.78 -6.19 4.38
CA ALA A 22 4.11 -4.78 4.39
C ALA A 22 3.40 -4.05 5.54
N ILE A 23 3.93 -2.90 5.92
CA ILE A 23 3.29 -1.97 6.86
C ILE A 23 3.07 -0.67 6.12
N LEU A 24 1.81 -0.25 6.01
CA LEU A 24 1.43 1.07 5.50
C LEU A 24 1.18 1.99 6.70
N THR A 25 1.78 3.17 6.72
CA THR A 25 1.58 4.15 7.81
C THR A 25 1.25 5.52 7.22
N ASN A 26 0.15 6.14 7.66
CA ASN A 26 -0.24 7.49 7.19
C ASN A 26 0.54 8.60 7.92
N GLU A 27 0.39 9.85 7.47
CA GLU A 27 1.03 11.03 8.08
C GLU A 27 0.62 11.28 9.55
N GLU A 28 -0.56 10.78 9.97
CA GLU A 28 -1.03 10.86 11.36
C GLU A 28 -0.43 9.77 12.26
N GLY A 29 0.41 8.88 11.70
CA GLY A 29 1.06 7.79 12.42
C GLY A 29 0.21 6.53 12.60
N LYS A 30 -1.00 6.46 12.02
CA LYS A 30 -1.80 5.24 11.99
C LYS A 30 -1.18 4.23 11.02
N SER A 31 -0.99 3.01 11.50
CA SER A 31 -0.37 1.92 10.73
C SER A 31 -1.33 0.76 10.49
N TRP A 32 -1.15 0.10 9.35
CA TRP A 32 -1.83 -1.14 8.97
C TRP A 32 -0.78 -2.16 8.55
N THR A 33 -0.80 -3.34 9.17
CA THR A 33 -0.03 -4.49 8.72
C THR A 33 -0.84 -5.25 7.67
N LEU A 34 -0.23 -5.44 6.51
CA LEU A 34 -0.81 -6.05 5.31
C LEU A 34 -0.06 -7.34 5.01
N LYS A 35 -0.76 -8.46 4.88
CA LYS A 35 -0.16 -9.80 4.68
C LYS A 35 -0.85 -10.56 3.56
N ALA A 36 -0.28 -11.70 3.19
CA ALA A 36 -0.85 -12.62 2.22
C ALA A 36 -2.34 -12.95 2.54
N GLY A 37 -3.20 -12.82 1.53
CA GLY A 37 -4.65 -12.99 1.63
C GLY A 37 -5.44 -11.69 1.86
N ASP A 38 -4.78 -10.61 2.29
CA ASP A 38 -5.48 -9.35 2.54
C ASP A 38 -5.82 -8.62 1.23
N GLY A 39 -7.06 -8.16 1.13
CA GLY A 39 -7.54 -7.23 0.10
C GLY A 39 -7.80 -5.85 0.70
N PHE A 40 -7.27 -4.79 0.09
CA PHE A 40 -7.39 -3.43 0.61
C PHE A 40 -7.33 -2.39 -0.51
N ILE A 41 -7.74 -1.16 -0.18
CA ILE A 41 -7.67 -0.01 -1.07
C ILE A 41 -6.82 1.07 -0.41
N ILE A 42 -5.89 1.62 -1.18
CA ILE A 42 -5.19 2.86 -0.86
C ILE A 42 -5.96 3.98 -1.56
N PRO A 43 -6.55 4.92 -0.80
CA PRO A 43 -7.30 6.02 -1.39
C PRO A 43 -6.37 7.04 -2.06
N SER A 44 -6.87 7.69 -3.11
CA SER A 44 -6.21 8.86 -3.69
C SER A 44 -6.02 9.94 -2.63
N GLY A 45 -4.84 10.57 -2.63
CA GLY A 45 -4.40 11.53 -1.62
C GLY A 45 -3.75 10.90 -0.39
N PHE A 46 -3.60 9.56 -0.34
CA PHE A 46 -2.85 8.92 0.74
C PHE A 46 -1.38 9.33 0.70
N LYS A 47 -0.87 9.81 1.83
CA LYS A 47 0.55 10.13 2.04
C LYS A 47 1.05 9.43 3.29
N GLY A 48 2.32 9.04 3.27
CA GLY A 48 2.98 8.42 4.41
C GLY A 48 4.13 7.52 4.01
N THR A 49 4.23 6.34 4.63
CA THR A 49 5.29 5.37 4.36
C THR A 49 4.76 3.99 4.01
N TRP A 50 5.43 3.35 3.06
CA TRP A 50 5.30 1.93 2.75
C TRP A 50 6.57 1.20 3.20
N GLU A 51 6.42 0.25 4.12
CA GLU A 51 7.51 -0.57 4.62
C GLU A 51 7.31 -2.01 4.15
N THR A 52 8.16 -2.49 3.24
CA THR A 52 8.18 -3.90 2.83
C THR A 52 8.96 -4.68 3.88
N VAL A 53 8.25 -5.49 4.68
CA VAL A 53 8.85 -6.37 5.69
C VAL A 53 9.34 -7.67 5.03
N LYS A 54 8.51 -8.24 4.16
CA LYS A 54 8.82 -9.43 3.34
C LYS A 54 8.41 -9.16 1.90
N LYS A 55 9.21 -9.62 0.92
CA LYS A 55 8.95 -9.41 -0.51
C LYS A 55 7.49 -9.72 -0.86
N VAL A 56 6.79 -8.73 -1.42
CA VAL A 56 5.37 -8.79 -1.76
C VAL A 56 5.17 -9.22 -3.21
N ARG A 57 4.16 -10.07 -3.44
CA ARG A 57 3.53 -10.31 -4.75
C ARG A 57 2.04 -10.03 -4.59
N LYS A 58 1.48 -9.20 -5.46
CA LYS A 58 0.09 -8.74 -5.35
C LYS A 58 -0.58 -8.67 -6.72
N HIS A 59 -1.89 -8.85 -6.74
CA HIS A 59 -2.73 -8.28 -7.78
C HIS A 59 -3.00 -6.81 -7.44
N TYR A 60 -3.12 -5.96 -8.45
CA TYR A 60 -3.44 -4.57 -8.24
C TYR A 60 -4.32 -4.01 -9.37
N VAL A 61 -5.13 -3.01 -9.03
CA VAL A 61 -5.90 -2.20 -9.99
C VAL A 61 -5.72 -0.75 -9.61
N ILE A 62 -5.34 0.07 -10.59
CA ILE A 62 -5.15 1.50 -10.44
C ILE A 62 -6.27 2.24 -11.16
N LEU A 63 -6.86 3.22 -10.48
CA LEU A 63 -7.80 4.17 -11.05
C LEU A 63 -7.31 5.59 -10.80
N LEU A 64 -7.00 6.30 -11.88
CA LEU A 64 -6.69 7.74 -11.82
C LEU A 64 -7.98 8.54 -11.68
N PRO A 65 -8.07 9.49 -10.73
CA PRO A 65 -9.17 10.45 -10.67
C PRO A 65 -9.30 11.22 -11.99
N ARG A 66 -10.52 11.62 -12.36
CA ARG A 66 -10.69 12.53 -13.49
C ARG A 66 -10.08 13.89 -13.13
N PRO A 67 -9.51 14.62 -14.12
CA PRO A 67 -9.04 15.99 -13.93
C PRO A 67 -10.12 16.92 -13.37
#